data_AF-A0A960DU88-F1
#
_entry.id   AF-A0A960DU88-F1
#
_cell.length_a   1.000
_cell.length_b   1.000
_cell.length_c   1.000
_cell.angle_alpha   90.00
_cell.angle_beta   90.00
_cell.angle_gamma   90.00
#
_symmetry.space_group_name_H-M   'P 1'
#
loop_
_entity.id
_entity.type
_entity.pdbx_description
1 polymer ?
#
loop_
_entity_poly.entity_id
_entity_poly.type
_entity_poly.pdbx_seq_one_letter_code
_entity_poly.pdbx_strand_id
1 'polypeptide(L)'
;MSGTIVHEAGYCPDSVTVTARARDATSGEIAIAGVGRVPMARSGTSFTGAIRSGFPSAAVGDHQVTVIVTGYGGSASRVVGTLTIASGCPKD
;
A
#
# COMPACT_ATOMS: atom_id res chain seq x y z
N MET A 1 7.53 10.31 11.87
CA MET A 1 6.71 9.50 10.93
C MET A 1 7.40 8.15 10.82
N SER A 2 6.77 7.05 11.24
CA SER A 2 7.33 5.71 11.02
C SER A 2 7.12 5.32 9.57
N GLY A 3 8.21 5.11 8.83
CA GLY A 3 8.18 4.40 7.55
C GLY A 3 7.90 2.92 7.79
N THR A 4 7.32 2.24 6.81
CA THR A 4 7.21 0.77 6.83
C THR A 4 8.08 0.18 5.74
N ILE A 5 8.65 -1.00 5.98
CA ILE A 5 9.63 -1.63 5.08
C ILE A 5 9.02 -2.89 4.47
N VAL A 6 9.27 -3.09 3.17
CA VAL A 6 9.03 -4.34 2.42
C VAL A 6 10.23 -4.61 1.51
N HIS A 7 10.27 -5.76 0.87
CA HIS A 7 11.45 -6.21 0.14
C HIS A 7 11.18 -6.53 -1.34
N GLU A 8 12.19 -6.35 -2.17
CA GLU A 8 12.15 -6.69 -3.60
C GLU A 8 11.95 -8.21 -3.85
N ALA A 9 12.42 -9.06 -2.93
CA ALA A 9 12.35 -10.51 -3.09
C ALA A 9 10.97 -11.08 -2.72
N GLY A 10 10.33 -11.79 -3.65
CA GLY A 10 8.98 -12.36 -3.46
C GLY A 10 8.91 -13.52 -2.46
N TYR A 11 10.05 -14.04 -2.01
CA TYR A 11 10.14 -15.06 -0.97
C TYR A 11 10.30 -14.45 0.44
N CYS A 12 10.40 -13.12 0.57
CA CYS A 12 10.36 -12.49 1.89
C CYS A 12 8.94 -12.57 2.46
N PRO A 13 8.76 -12.98 3.73
CA PRO A 13 7.44 -13.10 4.35
C PRO A 13 6.79 -11.75 4.67
N ASP A 14 7.49 -10.64 4.46
CA ASP A 14 7.06 -9.31 4.90
C ASP A 14 5.88 -8.77 4.12
N SER A 15 4.95 -8.17 4.85
CA SER A 15 3.82 -7.44 4.29
C SER A 15 3.38 -6.31 5.20
N VAL A 16 2.81 -5.28 4.60
CA VAL A 16 2.27 -4.10 5.29
C VAL A 16 0.79 -4.04 5.04
N THR A 17 0.01 -4.03 6.12
CA THR A 17 -1.44 -3.86 6.04
C THR A 17 -1.79 -2.39 6.15
N VAL A 18 -2.51 -1.87 5.17
CA VAL A 18 -3.10 -0.53 5.20
C VAL A 18 -4.60 -0.68 5.40
N THR A 19 -5.12 0.00 6.42
CA THR A 19 -6.55 0.10 6.68
C THR A 19 -7.02 1.53 6.50
N ALA A 20 -8.20 1.69 5.93
CA ALA A 20 -8.86 2.97 5.78
C ALA A 20 -10.34 2.83 6.10
N ARG A 21 -10.94 3.92 6.56
CA ARG A 21 -12.39 4.00 6.77
C ARG A 21 -12.96 5.10 5.90
N ALA A 22 -13.93 4.74 5.06
CA ALA A 22 -14.62 5.67 4.20
C ALA A 22 -16.11 5.33 4.17
N ARG A 23 -16.95 6.36 4.36
CA ARG A 23 -18.39 6.25 4.15
C ARG A 23 -18.71 6.54 2.69
N ASP A 24 -19.74 5.89 2.17
CA ASP A 24 -20.27 6.11 0.81
C ASP A 24 -19.28 5.85 -0.34
N ALA A 25 -18.13 5.22 -0.03
CA ALA A 25 -17.17 4.73 -1.00
C ALA A 25 -17.57 3.34 -1.50
N THR A 26 -17.43 3.10 -2.80
CA THR A 26 -17.69 1.83 -3.48
C THR A 26 -16.43 0.99 -3.65
N SER A 27 -15.26 1.62 -3.79
CA SER A 27 -13.96 0.96 -3.93
C SER A 27 -12.84 1.71 -3.21
N GLY A 28 -11.72 1.02 -2.99
CA GLY A 28 -10.50 1.59 -2.44
C GLY A 28 -9.26 0.93 -3.02
N GLU A 29 -8.20 1.71 -3.16
CA GLU A 29 -6.89 1.24 -3.60
C GLU A 29 -5.76 1.96 -2.85
N ILE A 30 -4.63 1.29 -2.74
CA ILE A 30 -3.39 1.84 -2.22
C ILE A 30 -2.51 2.16 -3.43
N ALA A 31 -2.17 3.43 -3.63
CA ALA A 31 -1.21 3.87 -4.63
C ALA A 31 0.17 4.02 -3.99
N ILE A 32 1.17 3.37 -4.58
CA ILE A 32 2.59 3.44 -4.19
C ILE A 32 3.30 4.22 -5.30
N ALA A 33 3.78 5.42 -4.98
CA ALA A 33 4.31 6.36 -5.97
C ALA A 33 5.44 5.75 -6.82
N GLY A 34 5.27 5.74 -8.14
CA GLY A 34 6.26 5.20 -9.08
C GLY A 34 6.34 3.67 -9.13
N VAL A 35 5.53 2.94 -8.35
CA VAL A 35 5.56 1.47 -8.28
C VAL A 35 4.28 0.85 -8.83
N GLY A 36 3.12 1.28 -8.33
CA GLY A 36 1.86 0.69 -8.76
C GLY A 36 0.71 0.88 -7.78
N ARG A 37 -0.31 0.05 -7.93
CA ARG A 37 -1.54 0.12 -7.13
C ARG A 37 -1.94 -1.26 -6.62
N VAL A 38 -2.47 -1.29 -5.40
CA VAL A 38 -2.97 -2.50 -4.74
C VAL A 38 -4.45 -2.30 -4.41
N PRO A 39 -5.36 -3.18 -4.87
CA PRO A 39 -6.76 -3.07 -4.52
C PRO A 39 -6.99 -3.33 -3.03
N MET A 40 -7.94 -2.62 -2.42
CA MET A 40 -8.36 -2.86 -1.04
C MET A 40 -9.66 -3.67 -1.04
N ALA A 41 -9.73 -4.68 -0.17
CA ALA A 41 -10.96 -5.40 0.13
C ALA A 41 -11.85 -4.52 1.01
N ARG A 42 -13.15 -4.46 0.68
CA ARG A 42 -14.15 -3.68 1.42
C ARG A 42 -14.97 -4.58 2.35
N SER A 43 -15.15 -4.15 3.59
CA SER A 43 -16.10 -4.72 4.55
C SER A 43 -16.86 -3.60 5.25
N GLY A 44 -18.12 -3.40 4.88
CA GLY A 44 -18.93 -2.27 5.34
C GLY A 44 -18.32 -0.92 4.94
N THR A 45 -17.83 -0.18 5.93
CA THR A 45 -17.13 1.13 5.74
C THR A 45 -15.61 1.03 5.86
N SER A 46 -15.09 -0.17 6.12
CA SER A 46 -13.66 -0.43 6.25
C SER A 46 -13.10 -0.98 4.94
N PHE A 47 -11.90 -0.51 4.60
CA PHE A 47 -11.12 -0.96 3.46
C PHE A 47 -9.78 -1.45 3.98
N THR A 48 -9.35 -2.63 3.54
CA THR A 48 -8.08 -3.24 3.95
C THR A 48 -7.34 -3.74 2.72
N GLY A 49 -6.08 -3.35 2.57
CA GLY A 49 -5.18 -3.87 1.54
C GLY A 49 -3.82 -4.25 2.14
N ALA A 50 -3.16 -5.22 1.53
CA ALA A 50 -1.84 -5.67 1.96
C ALA A 50 -0.81 -5.42 0.85
N ILE A 51 0.22 -4.65 1.17
CA ILE A 51 1.40 -4.46 0.32
C ILE A 51 2.37 -5.59 0.67
N ARG A 52 2.62 -6.51 -0.25
CA ARG A 52 3.50 -7.67 -0.03
C ARG A 52 4.85 -7.41 -0.67
N SER A 53 5.89 -8.07 -0.14
CA SER A 53 7.19 -8.16 -0.82
C SER A 53 7.08 -8.79 -2.21
N GLY A 54 8.14 -8.67 -3.02
CA GLY A 54 8.16 -9.14 -4.41
C GLY A 54 8.23 -8.02 -5.45
N PHE A 55 8.79 -6.87 -5.08
CA PHE A 55 8.98 -5.74 -5.99
C PHE A 55 10.15 -5.95 -6.95
N PRO A 56 10.10 -5.40 -8.18
CA PRO A 56 11.28 -5.39 -9.04
C PRO A 56 12.39 -4.54 -8.42
N SER A 57 13.65 -4.84 -8.73
CA SER A 57 14.81 -4.08 -8.22
C SER A 57 14.79 -2.59 -8.60
N ALA A 58 14.14 -2.23 -9.70
CA ALA A 58 13.91 -0.83 -10.09
C ALA A 58 13.01 -0.05 -9.13
N ALA A 59 12.28 -0.74 -8.24
CA ALA A 59 11.42 -0.15 -7.24
C ALA A 59 12.10 -0.05 -5.86
N VAL A 60 13.40 -0.30 -5.73
CA VAL A 60 14.13 -0.09 -4.47
C VAL A 60 14.20 1.41 -4.15
N GLY A 61 13.87 1.78 -2.90
CA GLY A 61 13.87 3.16 -2.43
C GLY A 61 12.64 3.52 -1.60
N ASP A 62 12.49 4.82 -1.32
CA ASP A 62 11.36 5.35 -0.56
C ASP A 62 10.23 5.80 -1.49
N HIS A 63 9.03 5.31 -1.19
CA HIS A 63 7.82 5.58 -1.97
C HIS A 63 6.71 6.12 -1.10
N GLN A 64 6.09 7.20 -1.55
CA GLN A 64 4.92 7.75 -0.88
C GLN A 64 3.71 6.82 -1.08
N VAL A 65 3.02 6.49 0.02
CA VAL A 65 1.81 5.66 0.02
C VAL A 65 0.59 6.55 0.17
N THR A 66 -0.32 6.44 -0.78
CA THR A 66 -1.59 7.18 -0.80
C THR A 66 -2.74 6.20 -0.84
N VAL A 67 -3.69 6.34 0.07
CA VAL A 67 -4.97 5.64 -0.05
C VAL A 67 -5.90 6.48 -0.91
N ILE A 68 -6.53 5.85 -1.89
CA ILE A 68 -7.54 6.45 -2.76
C ILE A 68 -8.83 5.66 -2.56
N VAL A 69 -9.93 6.35 -2.27
CA VAL A 69 -11.27 5.76 -2.18
C VAL A 69 -12.17 6.45 -3.19
N THR A 70 -13.01 5.67 -3.85
CA THR A 70 -13.93 6.16 -4.88
C THR A 70 -15.35 5.80 -4.49
N GLY A 71 -16.26 6.75 -4.60
CA GLY A 71 -17.69 6.58 -4.37
C GLY A 71 -18.50 7.33 -5.42
N TYR A 72 -19.80 7.45 -5.20
CA TYR A 72 -20.71 8.09 -6.15
C TYR A 72 -20.44 9.59 -6.36
N GLY A 73 -19.89 10.27 -5.36
CA GLY A 73 -19.52 11.69 -5.43
C GLY A 73 -18.13 11.97 -6.01
N GLY A 74 -17.42 10.94 -6.48
CA GLY A 74 -16.03 11.04 -6.95
C GLY A 74 -15.03 10.35 -6.02
N SER A 75 -13.78 10.78 -6.10
CA SER A 75 -12.67 10.15 -5.37
C SER A 75 -12.09 11.09 -4.31
N ALA A 76 -11.67 10.51 -3.18
CA ALA A 76 -10.89 11.17 -2.16
C ALA A 76 -9.56 10.42 -1.97
N SER A 77 -8.49 11.16 -1.72
CA SER A 77 -7.16 10.58 -1.52
C SER A 77 -6.45 11.16 -0.30
N ARG A 78 -5.66 10.34 0.39
CA ARG A 78 -4.85 10.76 1.53
C ARG A 78 -3.52 10.04 1.57
N VAL A 79 -2.46 10.81 1.80
CA VAL A 79 -1.12 10.28 2.08
C VAL A 79 -1.12 9.66 3.46
N VAL A 80 -0.74 8.38 3.55
CA VAL A 80 -0.76 7.61 4.81
C VAL A 80 0.62 7.31 5.36
N GLY A 81 1.67 7.45 4.55
CA GLY A 81 3.04 7.29 5.00
C GLY A 81 4.02 7.07 3.85
N THR A 82 5.22 6.62 4.22
CA THR A 82 6.29 6.23 3.30
C THR A 82 6.52 4.72 3.44
N LEU A 83 6.60 4.05 2.30
CA LEU A 83 7.01 2.66 2.16
C LEU A 83 8.45 2.64 1.65
N THR A 84 9.36 2.05 2.41
CA THR A 84 10.72 1.77 1.97
C THR A 84 10.74 0.38 1.37
N ILE A 85 11.14 0.26 0.11
CA ILE A 85 11.41 -1.02 -0.55
C ILE A 85 12.91 -1.25 -0.46
N ALA A 86 13.32 -2.25 0.31
CA ALA A 86 14.71 -2.61 0.51
C ALA A 86 15.14 -3.77 -0.40
N SER A 87 16.44 -3.81 -0.69
CA SER A 87 17.06 -4.91 -1.43
C SER A 87 17.23 -6.16 -0.57
N GLY A 88 16.94 -7.33 -1.12
CA GLY A 88 17.03 -8.63 -0.43
C GLY A 88 16.09 -8.78 0.78
N CYS A 89 15.94 -10.00 1.31
CA CYS A 89 15.28 -10.22 2.61
C CYS A 89 16.30 -10.13 3.75
N PRO A 90 15.94 -9.56 4.92
CA PRO A 90 16.74 -9.71 6.12
C PRO A 90 16.87 -11.19 6.43
N LYS A 91 18.10 -11.65 6.61
CA LYS A 91 18.34 -12.89 7.34
C LYS A 91 18.37 -12.45 8.79
N ASP A 92 17.27 -12.74 9.50
CA ASP A 92 17.06 -12.55 10.94
C ASP A 92 16.48 -11.20 11.35
#